data_AF-A0A1F8UK63-F1
#
_entry.id   AF-A0A1F8UK63-F1
#
_cell.length_a   1.000
_cell.length_b   1.000
_cell.length_c   1.000
_cell.angle_alpha   90.00
_cell.angle_beta   90.00
_cell.angle_gamma   90.00
#
_symmetry.space_group_name_H-M   'P 1'
#
loop_
_entity.id
_entity.type
_entity.pdbx_description
1 polymer ?
#
loop_
_entity_poly.entity_id
_entity_poly.type
_entity_poly.pdbx_seq_one_letter_code
_entity_poly.pdbx_strand_id
1 'polypeptide(L)'
;MEEGVSYIGYKFYLTNTGKIIMKLSKRNKKQTKKKIKKYAEELKKGEKDIKQISEKIKSWINHEKQGNTYKLRKNIIDMFNKRSGRKNAKEK
;
A
#
# COMPACT_ATOMS: atom_id res chain seq x y z
N MET A 1 -19.43 14.56 -7.74
CA MET A 1 -19.11 13.12 -7.51
C MET A 1 -20.20 12.61 -6.60
N GLU A 2 -21.02 11.68 -7.08
CA GLU A 2 -22.06 11.02 -6.28
C GLU A 2 -21.45 10.42 -5.00
N GLU A 3 -22.26 10.35 -3.95
CA GLU A 3 -21.88 9.80 -2.66
C GLU A 3 -21.39 8.36 -2.79
N GLY A 4 -20.09 8.14 -2.59
CA GLY A 4 -19.48 6.83 -2.71
C GLY A 4 -19.69 5.98 -1.45
N VAL A 5 -20.16 4.75 -1.63
CA VAL A 5 -20.31 3.76 -0.53
C VAL A 5 -18.95 3.30 -0.03
N SER A 6 -18.82 3.07 1.28
CA SER A 6 -17.61 2.55 1.91
C SER A 6 -17.82 1.13 2.42
N TYR A 7 -16.94 0.19 2.05
CA TYR A 7 -17.03 -1.22 2.49
C TYR A 7 -15.64 -1.84 2.63
N ILE A 8 -15.39 -2.56 3.74
CA ILE A 8 -14.12 -3.23 4.11
C ILE A 8 -12.89 -2.33 3.83
N GLY A 9 -13.01 -1.05 4.17
CA GLY A 9 -11.91 -0.10 4.02
C GLY A 9 -11.64 0.40 2.58
N TYR A 10 -12.48 0.04 1.63
CA TYR A 10 -12.56 0.63 0.30
C TYR A 10 -13.67 1.67 0.19
N LYS A 11 -13.53 2.58 -0.77
CA LYS A 11 -14.54 3.51 -1.25
C LYS A 11 -14.85 3.22 -2.69
N PHE A 12 -16.12 3.02 -2.99
CA PHE A 12 -16.65 2.73 -4.31
C PHE A 12 -17.22 4.01 -4.90
N TYR A 13 -16.88 4.30 -6.15
CA TYR A 13 -17.41 5.45 -6.88
C TYR A 13 -18.01 4.94 -8.18
N LEU A 14 -19.25 5.33 -8.46
CA LEU A 14 -19.86 5.12 -9.77
C LEU A 14 -19.37 6.22 -10.71
N THR A 15 -18.93 5.85 -11.91
CA THR A 15 -18.67 6.82 -12.98
C THR A 15 -19.95 7.09 -13.74
N ASN A 16 -19.99 8.22 -14.46
CA ASN A 16 -21.13 8.58 -15.32
C ASN A 16 -21.45 7.50 -16.39
N THR A 17 -20.50 6.60 -16.69
CA THR A 17 -20.67 5.47 -17.63
C THR A 17 -21.15 4.18 -16.94
N GLY A 18 -21.47 4.22 -15.64
CA GLY A 18 -21.84 3.04 -14.85
C GLY A 18 -20.68 2.14 -14.41
N LYS A 19 -19.41 2.51 -14.65
CA LYS A 19 -18.25 1.73 -14.18
C LYS A 19 -18.01 2.01 -12.69
N ILE A 20 -17.63 0.99 -11.94
CA ILE A 20 -17.30 1.13 -10.51
C ILE A 20 -15.79 1.28 -10.36
N ILE A 21 -15.36 2.34 -9.67
CA ILE A 21 -13.97 2.55 -9.27
C ILE A 21 -13.84 2.25 -7.78
N MET A 22 -12.99 1.27 -7.43
CA MET A 22 -12.71 0.91 -6.04
C MET A 22 -11.36 1.51 -5.59
N LYS A 23 -11.40 2.47 -4.67
CA LYS A 23 -10.19 3.10 -4.10
C LYS A 23 -10.04 2.74 -2.63
N LEU A 24 -8.81 2.57 -2.16
CA LEU A 24 -8.56 2.45 -0.73
C LEU A 24 -8.96 3.73 0.02
N SER A 25 -9.59 3.57 1.20
CA SER A 25 -9.98 4.67 2.07
C SER A 25 -8.78 5.51 2.54
N LYS A 26 -9.02 6.79 2.86
CA LYS A 26 -7.99 7.70 3.39
C LYS A 26 -7.38 7.15 4.70
N ARG A 27 -8.20 6.56 5.57
CA ARG A 27 -7.77 5.94 6.84
C ARG A 27 -6.79 4.80 6.58
N ASN A 28 -7.13 3.85 5.71
CA ASN A 28 -6.24 2.72 5.41
C ASN A 28 -4.93 3.19 4.77
N LYS A 29 -4.97 4.14 3.83
CA LYS A 29 -3.76 4.74 3.25
C LYS A 29 -2.82 5.31 4.33
N LYS A 30 -3.39 6.03 5.31
CA LYS A 30 -2.61 6.61 6.43
C LYS A 30 -2.00 5.52 7.31
N GLN A 31 -2.78 4.49 7.64
CA GLN A 31 -2.31 3.37 8.46
C GLN A 31 -1.21 2.56 7.77
N THR A 32 -1.36 2.24 6.48
CA THR A 32 -0.34 1.55 5.68
C THR A 32 0.96 2.34 5.66
N LYS A 33 0.91 3.65 5.37
CA LYS A 33 2.11 4.51 5.38
C LYS A 33 2.82 4.47 6.73
N LYS A 34 2.07 4.51 7.84
CA LYS A 34 2.65 4.38 9.19
C LYS A 34 3.35 3.03 9.40
N LYS A 35 2.69 1.92 9.04
CA LYS A 35 3.26 0.56 9.16
C LYS A 35 4.53 0.41 8.34
N ILE A 36 4.56 0.92 7.12
CA ILE A 36 5.71 0.82 6.21
C ILE A 36 6.91 1.62 6.72
N LYS A 37 6.68 2.82 7.29
CA LYS A 37 7.74 3.58 7.96
C LYS A 37 8.33 2.80 9.13
N LYS A 38 7.45 2.25 9.97
CA LYS A 38 7.86 1.41 11.11
C LYS A 38 8.67 0.20 10.65
N TYR A 39 8.24 -0.52 9.62
CA TYR A 39 9.00 -1.67 9.10
C TYR A 39 10.39 -1.29 8.59
N ALA A 40 10.52 -0.14 7.92
CA ALA A 40 11.82 0.34 7.47
C ALA A 40 12.75 0.69 8.65
N GLU A 41 12.21 1.24 9.73
CA GLU A 41 12.95 1.54 10.97
C GLU A 41 13.35 0.25 11.71
N GLU A 42 12.42 -0.70 11.89
CA GLU A 42 12.68 -2.01 12.51
C GLU A 42 13.77 -2.78 11.74
N LEU A 43 13.74 -2.73 10.41
CA LEU A 43 14.78 -3.35 9.57
C LEU A 43 16.15 -2.69 9.77
N LYS A 44 16.20 -1.35 9.82
CA LYS A 44 17.45 -0.60 10.04
C LYS A 44 18.08 -0.89 11.39
N LYS A 45 17.27 -1.11 12.41
CA LYS A 45 17.73 -1.46 13.76
C LYS A 45 18.11 -2.94 13.91
N GLY A 46 17.81 -3.78 12.91
CA GLY A 46 17.99 -5.23 13.00
C GLY A 46 16.95 -5.92 13.90
N GLU A 47 15.88 -5.24 14.31
CA GLU A 47 14.83 -5.81 15.18
C GLU A 47 13.97 -6.85 14.44
N LYS A 48 13.90 -6.77 13.11
CA LYS A 48 13.19 -7.72 12.25
C LYS A 48 13.96 -8.04 11.00
N ASP A 49 13.89 -9.30 10.61
CA ASP A 49 14.45 -9.76 9.35
C ASP A 49 13.62 -9.29 8.15
N ILE A 50 14.28 -9.11 7.01
CA ILE A 50 13.66 -8.75 5.75
C ILE A 50 12.59 -9.77 5.33
N LYS A 51 12.77 -11.07 5.62
CA LYS A 51 11.77 -12.09 5.26
C LYS A 51 10.44 -11.84 5.96
N GLN A 52 10.48 -11.60 7.28
CA GLN A 52 9.28 -11.30 8.08
C GLN A 52 8.58 -10.02 7.61
N ILE A 53 9.35 -9.00 7.23
CA ILE A 53 8.77 -7.75 6.70
C ILE A 53 8.18 -7.97 5.31
N SER A 54 8.85 -8.76 4.46
CA SER A 54 8.39 -9.10 3.11
C SER A 54 7.05 -9.83 3.14
N GLU A 55 6.86 -10.77 4.07
CA GLU A 55 5.57 -11.46 4.26
C GLU A 55 4.44 -10.49 4.63
N LYS A 56 4.70 -9.57 5.57
CA LYS A 56 3.72 -8.54 5.97
C LYS A 56 3.36 -7.62 4.80
N ILE A 57 4.36 -7.21 4.01
CA ILE A 57 4.15 -6.39 2.81
C ILE A 57 3.38 -7.18 1.74
N LYS A 58 3.69 -8.48 1.54
CA LYS A 58 3.01 -9.36 0.59
C LYS A 58 1.54 -9.54 0.94
N SER A 59 1.22 -9.76 2.22
CA SER A 59 -0.16 -9.84 2.71
C SER A 59 -0.93 -8.54 2.42
N TRP A 60 -0.32 -7.38 2.70
CA TRP A 60 -0.93 -6.09 2.36
C TRP A 60 -1.10 -5.90 0.84
N ILE A 61 -0.10 -6.28 0.02
CA ILE A 61 -0.20 -6.21 -1.45
C ILE A 61 -1.37 -7.06 -1.96
N ASN A 62 -1.55 -8.26 -1.43
CA ASN A 62 -2.64 -9.15 -1.84
C ASN A 62 -4.01 -8.56 -1.53
N HIS A 63 -4.18 -7.95 -0.35
CA HIS A 63 -5.40 -7.21 -0.04
C HIS A 63 -5.60 -6.07 -1.04
N GLU A 64 -4.62 -5.18 -1.21
CA GLU A 64 -4.76 -3.98 -2.06
C GLU A 64 -4.98 -4.29 -3.53
N LYS A 65 -4.48 -5.43 -4.03
CA LYS A 65 -4.64 -5.87 -5.43
C LYS A 65 -6.10 -6.00 -5.85
N GLN A 66 -7.00 -6.20 -4.90
CA GLN A 66 -8.43 -6.27 -5.18
C GLN A 66 -8.97 -4.94 -5.74
N GLY A 67 -8.36 -3.80 -5.40
CA GLY A 67 -8.82 -2.47 -5.84
C GLY A 67 -7.95 -1.80 -6.91
N ASN A 68 -8.42 -0.64 -7.40
CA ASN A 68 -7.70 0.22 -8.34
C ASN A 68 -6.57 0.98 -7.63
N THR A 69 -5.56 0.25 -7.14
CA THR A 69 -4.53 0.73 -6.21
C THR A 69 -3.11 0.63 -6.78
N TYR A 70 -2.93 0.35 -8.08
CA TYR A 70 -1.59 0.13 -8.67
C TYR A 70 -0.58 1.24 -8.33
N LYS A 71 -0.96 2.51 -8.57
CA LYS A 71 -0.10 3.68 -8.26
C LYS A 71 0.19 3.77 -6.75
N LEU A 72 -0.78 3.46 -5.91
CA LEU A 72 -0.61 3.45 -4.46
C LEU A 72 0.40 2.36 -4.03
N ARG A 73 0.24 1.13 -4.53
CA ARG A 73 1.16 0.02 -4.25
C ARG A 73 2.59 0.36 -4.66
N LYS A 74 2.79 0.88 -5.87
CA LYS A 74 4.10 1.33 -6.37
C LYS A 74 4.74 2.37 -5.44
N ASN A 75 4.00 3.41 -5.08
CA ASN A 75 4.51 4.49 -4.22
C ASN A 75 4.86 4.02 -2.80
N ILE A 76 4.09 3.07 -2.26
CA ILE A 76 4.36 2.50 -0.93
C ILE A 76 5.60 1.62 -0.94
N ILE A 77 5.78 0.78 -1.97
CA ILE A 77 6.97 -0.06 -2.12
C ILE A 77 8.22 0.80 -2.31
N ASP A 78 8.15 1.83 -3.16
CA ASP A 78 9.26 2.77 -3.36
C ASP A 78 9.62 3.51 -2.06
N MET A 79 8.62 3.92 -1.27
CA MET A 79 8.84 4.51 0.06
C MET A 79 9.57 3.54 1.01
N PHE A 80 9.21 2.26 1.01
CA PHE A 80 9.88 1.25 1.81
C PHE A 80 11.34 1.08 1.38
N ASN A 81 11.61 0.93 0.09
CA ASN A 81 12.96 0.75 -0.45
C ASN A 81 13.87 1.94 -0.11
N LYS A 82 13.41 3.16 -0.39
CA LYS A 82 14.13 4.40 -0.06
C LYS A 82 14.45 4.49 1.43
N ARG A 83 13.47 4.19 2.30
CA ARG A 83 13.66 4.28 3.76
C ARG A 83 14.52 3.18 4.35
N SER A 84 14.51 1.98 3.76
CA SER A 84 15.34 0.86 4.17
C SER A 84 16.77 0.93 3.62
N GLY A 85 17.07 1.88 2.73
CA GLY A 85 18.39 2.01 2.09
C GLY A 85 18.64 0.98 1.00
N ARG A 86 17.59 0.29 0.51
CA ARG A 86 17.70 -0.67 -0.59
C ARG A 86 17.60 0.09 -1.92
N LYS A 87 18.61 -0.05 -2.78
CA LYS A 87 18.52 0.44 -4.18
C LYS A 87 17.39 -0.29 -4.89
N ASN A 88 16.59 0.44 -5.68
CA ASN A 88 15.52 -0.15 -6.48
C ASN A 88 16.16 -1.08 -7.53
N ALA A 89 15.76 -2.35 -7.55
CA ALA A 89 16.23 -3.36 -8.52
C ALA A 89 15.76 -3.12 -9.97
N LYS A 90 15.54 -1.85 -10.37
CA LYS A 90 15.09 -1.45 -11.71
C LYS A 90 16.11 -0.56 -12.46
N GLU A 91 17.37 -0.58 -12.04
CA GLU A 91 18.50 0.06 -12.72
C GLU A 91 19.47 -0.98 -13.33
N LYS A 92 18.94 -2.09 -13.87
CA LYS A 92 19.66 -2.98 -14.78
C LYS A 92 18.76 -3.32 -15.94
#